data_AF-E8Z6I0-F1
#
_entry.id   AF-E8Z6I0-F1
#
_cell.length_a   1.000
_cell.length_b   1.000
_cell.length_c   1.000
_cell.angle_alpha   90.00
_cell.angle_beta   90.00
_cell.angle_gamma   90.00
#
_symmetry.space_group_name_H-M   'P 1'
#
loop_
_entity.id
_entity.type
_entity.pdbx_description
1 polymer ?
#
loop_
_entity_poly.entity_id
_entity_poly.type
_entity_poly.pdbx_seq_one_letter_code
_entity_poly.pdbx_strand_id
1 'polypeptide(L)'
;GLLRRLDAAERFRGIVRPSEDEQAVIDSEASVKKRVAEVLVQLAASGLTVLERTGAVNFLETQLKGIEPGTKAADARKAKLEEMLSGVRAASSVEDQPHVRKAKTEVARAEKDYAEVHKEFEKWEKGKKMLNVDELNKLKRAHEDSIKRVDAAKAFLEEQQCRLPEACGCSAVGSLGQQAFGPDVVHWSLSAQGECHCCARRRSRCTKGVSCFRWISHGSFISCPETGSDRRRREGRHRVAWARTEGPAAGLSLGLPRPRLSSATDRGSRRSGPLV
;
A
#
# COMPACT_ATOMS: atom_id res chain seq x y z
N GLY A 1 -3.26 -13.24 -4.62
CA GLY A 1 -3.55 -13.90 -3.32
C GLY A 1 -4.59 -14.99 -3.48
N LEU A 2 -4.60 -15.98 -2.58
CA LEU A 2 -5.53 -17.13 -2.64
C LEU A 2 -7.00 -16.70 -2.50
N LEU A 3 -7.31 -15.73 -1.65
CA LEU A 3 -8.67 -15.19 -1.48
C LEU A 3 -9.20 -14.55 -2.78
N ARG A 4 -8.39 -13.75 -3.49
CA ARG A 4 -8.77 -13.18 -4.79
C ARG A 4 -9.07 -14.25 -5.86
N ARG A 5 -8.39 -15.40 -5.81
CA ARG A 5 -8.68 -16.52 -6.73
C ARG A 5 -10.01 -17.20 -6.39
N LEU A 6 -10.36 -17.29 -5.10
CA LEU A 6 -11.69 -17.76 -4.68
C LEU A 6 -12.79 -16.79 -5.12
N ASP A 7 -12.60 -15.49 -4.92
CA ASP A 7 -13.57 -14.49 -5.37
C ASP A 7 -13.77 -14.55 -6.89
N ALA A 8 -12.70 -14.78 -7.66
CA ALA A 8 -12.78 -14.98 -9.10
C ALA A 8 -13.56 -16.25 -9.48
N ALA A 9 -13.27 -17.38 -8.83
CA ALA A 9 -13.99 -18.64 -9.05
C ALA A 9 -15.50 -18.51 -8.74
N GLU A 10 -15.86 -17.81 -7.66
CA GLU A 10 -17.26 -17.56 -7.30
C GLU A 10 -17.96 -16.66 -8.33
N ARG A 11 -17.28 -15.65 -8.89
CA ARG A 11 -17.84 -14.83 -9.98
C ARG A 11 -18.07 -15.63 -11.26
N PHE A 12 -17.14 -16.52 -11.63
CA PHE A 12 -17.25 -17.31 -12.86
C PHE A 12 -18.36 -18.37 -12.81
N ARG A 13 -18.73 -18.87 -11.62
CA ARG A 13 -19.87 -19.79 -11.46
C ARG A 13 -21.21 -19.22 -11.92
N GLY A 14 -21.38 -17.90 -11.94
CA GLY A 14 -22.58 -17.24 -12.43
C GLY A 14 -22.69 -17.17 -13.96
N ILE A 15 -21.62 -17.52 -14.69
CA ILE A 15 -21.55 -17.43 -16.14
C ILE A 15 -22.06 -18.73 -16.76
N VAL A 16 -23.06 -18.64 -17.65
CA VAL A 16 -23.75 -19.80 -18.26
C VAL A 16 -22.81 -20.64 -19.14
N ARG A 17 -21.76 -20.04 -19.70
CA ARG A 17 -20.72 -20.69 -20.51
C ARG A 17 -19.36 -20.06 -20.24
N PRO A 18 -18.63 -20.51 -19.21
CA PRO A 18 -17.27 -20.05 -18.99
C PRO A 18 -16.37 -20.47 -20.15
N SER A 19 -15.41 -19.61 -20.48
CA SER A 19 -14.28 -19.94 -21.35
C SER A 19 -13.43 -21.07 -20.73
N GLU A 20 -12.56 -21.70 -21.55
CA GLU A 20 -11.68 -22.79 -21.09
C GLU A 20 -10.79 -22.36 -19.91
N ASP A 21 -10.26 -21.13 -19.97
CA ASP A 21 -9.47 -20.54 -18.89
C ASP A 21 -10.30 -20.33 -17.61
N GLU A 22 -11.56 -19.88 -17.73
CA GLU A 22 -12.47 -19.69 -16.59
C GLU A 22 -12.90 -21.02 -15.97
N GLN A 23 -13.12 -22.05 -16.79
CA GLN A 23 -13.44 -23.40 -16.32
C GLN A 23 -12.27 -23.99 -15.52
N ALA A 24 -11.03 -23.80 -15.98
CA ALA A 24 -9.85 -24.23 -15.23
C ALA A 24 -9.75 -23.56 -13.84
N VAL A 25 -10.18 -22.30 -13.73
CA VAL A 25 -10.25 -21.60 -12.43
C VAL A 25 -11.33 -22.21 -11.54
N ILE A 26 -12.51 -22.52 -12.08
CA ILE A 26 -13.61 -23.18 -11.35
C ILE A 26 -13.16 -24.56 -10.86
N ASP A 27 -12.51 -25.36 -11.69
CA ASP A 27 -12.07 -26.72 -11.34
C ASP A 27 -10.99 -26.69 -10.24
N SER A 28 -10.16 -25.64 -10.24
CA SER A 28 -9.15 -25.44 -9.19
C SER A 28 -9.74 -25.08 -7.82
N GLU A 29 -11.01 -24.66 -7.74
CA GLU A 29 -11.62 -24.08 -6.54
C GLU A 29 -11.55 -25.01 -5.32
N ALA A 30 -11.83 -26.30 -5.49
CA ALA A 30 -11.78 -27.26 -4.37
C ALA A 30 -10.38 -27.33 -3.75
N SER A 31 -9.35 -27.32 -4.60
CA SER A 31 -7.95 -27.32 -4.15
C SER A 31 -7.58 -26.00 -3.47
N VAL A 32 -8.07 -24.87 -3.99
CA VAL A 32 -7.84 -23.54 -3.40
C VAL A 32 -8.54 -23.41 -2.05
N LYS A 33 -9.79 -23.88 -1.92
CA LYS A 33 -10.54 -23.89 -0.63
C LYS A 33 -9.81 -24.69 0.43
N LYS A 34 -9.31 -25.89 0.08
CA LYS A 34 -8.51 -26.71 1.00
C LYS A 34 -7.25 -25.97 1.45
N ARG A 35 -6.51 -25.39 0.51
CA ARG A 35 -5.28 -24.65 0.81
C ARG A 35 -5.54 -23.39 1.64
N VAL A 36 -6.65 -22.70 1.40
CA VAL A 36 -7.06 -21.53 2.17
C VAL A 36 -7.39 -21.93 3.61
N ALA A 37 -8.10 -23.03 3.83
CA ALA A 37 -8.36 -23.53 5.18
C ALA A 37 -7.06 -23.87 5.93
N GLU A 38 -6.11 -24.53 5.28
CA GLU A 38 -4.79 -24.84 5.87
C GLU A 38 -3.99 -23.57 6.20
N VAL A 39 -3.94 -22.62 5.26
CA VAL A 39 -3.22 -21.35 5.46
C VAL A 39 -3.88 -20.49 6.53
N LEU A 40 -5.22 -20.45 6.62
CA LEU A 40 -5.92 -19.68 7.65
C LEU A 40 -5.60 -20.18 9.06
N VAL A 41 -5.50 -21.50 9.26
CA VAL A 41 -5.10 -22.07 10.56
C VAL A 41 -3.66 -21.68 10.91
N GLN A 42 -2.75 -21.73 9.93
CA GLN A 42 -1.36 -21.29 10.13
C GLN A 42 -1.26 -19.79 10.45
N LEU A 43 -2.00 -18.96 9.71
CA LEU A 43 -2.04 -17.51 9.92
C LEU A 43 -2.68 -17.13 11.26
N ALA A 44 -3.72 -17.85 11.69
CA ALA A 44 -4.33 -17.65 12.99
C ALA A 44 -3.33 -17.91 14.13
N ALA A 45 -2.43 -18.89 13.97
CA ALA A 45 -1.38 -19.18 14.93
C ALA A 45 -0.25 -18.13 14.93
N SER A 46 0.14 -17.59 13.76
CA SER A 46 1.15 -16.53 13.67
C SER A 46 0.62 -15.13 14.03
N GLY A 47 -0.70 -14.99 14.11
CA GLY A 47 -1.39 -13.72 14.21
C GLY A 47 -1.69 -13.13 12.82
N LEU A 48 -2.80 -12.38 12.75
CA LEU A 48 -3.34 -11.79 11.53
C LEU A 48 -3.31 -10.27 11.63
N THR A 49 -3.05 -9.59 10.51
CA THR A 49 -3.32 -8.15 10.41
C THR A 49 -4.82 -7.89 10.47
N VAL A 50 -5.22 -6.65 10.79
CA VAL A 50 -6.63 -6.27 10.90
C VAL A 50 -7.38 -6.54 9.59
N LEU A 51 -6.76 -6.25 8.45
CA LEU A 51 -7.38 -6.42 7.13
C LEU A 51 -7.55 -7.90 6.77
N GLU A 52 -6.53 -8.72 7.01
CA GLU A 52 -6.60 -10.16 6.78
C GLU A 52 -7.65 -10.81 7.68
N ARG A 53 -7.74 -10.37 8.93
CA ARG A 53 -8.77 -10.84 9.86
C ARG A 53 -10.17 -10.49 9.35
N THR A 54 -10.42 -9.24 8.98
CA THR A 54 -11.72 -8.82 8.45
C THR A 54 -12.06 -9.57 7.16
N GLY A 55 -11.11 -9.73 6.25
CA GLY A 55 -11.29 -10.50 5.02
C GLY A 55 -11.60 -11.98 5.29
N ALA A 56 -10.88 -12.63 6.20
CA ALA A 56 -11.10 -14.01 6.59
C ALA A 56 -12.46 -14.21 7.28
N VAL A 57 -12.87 -13.29 8.15
CA VAL A 57 -14.20 -13.32 8.80
C VAL A 57 -15.30 -13.20 7.76
N ASN A 58 -15.22 -12.20 6.87
CA ASN A 58 -16.23 -12.00 5.82
C ASN A 58 -16.33 -13.22 4.88
N PHE A 59 -15.19 -13.83 4.55
CA PHE A 59 -15.14 -15.05 3.75
C PHE A 59 -15.84 -16.22 4.45
N LEU A 60 -15.50 -16.49 5.72
CA LEU A 60 -16.11 -17.57 6.50
C LEU A 60 -17.61 -17.35 6.73
N GLU A 61 -18.03 -16.12 7.01
CA GLU A 61 -19.45 -15.76 7.15
C GLU A 61 -20.23 -15.95 5.84
N THR A 62 -19.61 -15.66 4.70
CA THR A 62 -20.21 -15.92 3.38
C THR A 62 -20.36 -17.41 3.12
N GLN A 63 -19.34 -18.22 3.44
CA GLN A 63 -19.44 -19.68 3.32
C GLN A 63 -20.51 -20.26 4.26
N LEU A 64 -20.64 -19.73 5.49
CA LEU A 64 -21.68 -20.15 6.43
C LEU A 64 -23.09 -19.87 5.92
N LYS A 65 -23.31 -18.71 5.27
CA LYS A 65 -24.61 -18.36 4.67
C LYS A 65 -24.98 -19.26 3.48
N GLY A 66 -23.98 -19.81 2.79
CA GLY A 66 -24.19 -20.70 1.64
C GLY A 66 -24.49 -22.17 2.00
N ILE A 67 -24.43 -22.55 3.28
CA ILE A 67 -24.71 -23.93 3.70
C ILE A 67 -26.20 -24.07 4.01
N GLU A 68 -26.89 -24.88 3.20
CA GLU A 68 -28.28 -25.25 3.48
C GLU A 68 -28.36 -26.19 4.70
N PRO A 69 -29.17 -25.84 5.73
CA PRO A 69 -29.38 -26.71 6.88
C PRO A 69 -30.20 -27.94 6.49
N GLY A 70 -29.96 -29.08 7.13
CA GLY A 70 -30.81 -30.28 6.99
C GLY A 70 -30.09 -31.57 6.62
N THR A 71 -28.77 -31.54 6.39
CA THR A 71 -27.97 -32.76 6.23
C THR A 71 -26.93 -32.86 7.33
N LYS A 72 -26.68 -34.08 7.84
CA LYS A 72 -25.62 -34.33 8.84
C LYS A 72 -24.24 -33.85 8.37
N ALA A 73 -23.99 -33.90 7.06
CA ALA A 73 -22.77 -33.38 6.46
C ALA A 73 -22.69 -31.85 6.48
N ALA A 74 -23.81 -31.15 6.29
CA ALA A 74 -23.89 -29.69 6.40
C ALA A 74 -23.61 -29.23 7.83
N ASP A 75 -24.18 -29.91 8.83
CA ASP A 75 -23.95 -29.58 10.25
C ASP A 75 -22.48 -29.73 10.65
N ALA A 76 -21.82 -30.81 10.21
CA ALA A 76 -20.39 -31.02 10.46
C ALA A 76 -19.52 -29.94 9.78
N ARG A 77 -19.89 -29.50 8.56
CA ARG A 77 -19.19 -28.40 7.87
C ARG A 77 -19.40 -27.07 8.56
N LYS A 78 -20.62 -26.80 9.01
CA LYS A 78 -20.97 -25.59 9.75
C LYS A 78 -20.18 -25.50 11.06
N ALA A 79 -20.13 -26.58 11.84
CA ALA A 79 -19.35 -26.63 13.08
C ALA A 79 -17.87 -26.33 12.83
N LYS A 80 -17.27 -26.92 11.78
CA LYS A 80 -15.87 -26.67 11.40
C LYS A 80 -15.63 -25.21 10.98
N LEU A 81 -16.55 -24.60 10.24
CA LEU A 81 -16.44 -23.20 9.85
C LEU A 81 -16.58 -22.26 11.05
N GLU A 82 -17.50 -22.54 11.97
CA GLU A 82 -17.67 -21.79 13.22
C GLU A 82 -16.43 -21.89 14.12
N GLU A 83 -15.81 -23.07 14.21
CA GLU A 83 -14.54 -23.28 14.90
C GLU A 83 -13.43 -22.41 14.28
N MET A 84 -13.25 -22.46 12.95
CA MET A 84 -12.26 -21.62 12.26
C MET A 84 -12.54 -20.13 12.46
N LEU A 85 -13.81 -19.72 12.44
CA LEU A 85 -14.23 -18.34 12.63
C LEU A 85 -13.88 -17.87 14.06
N SER A 86 -14.13 -18.72 15.07
CA SER A 86 -13.74 -18.45 16.45
C SER A 86 -12.21 -18.30 16.57
N GLY A 87 -11.43 -19.16 15.90
CA GLY A 87 -9.97 -19.08 15.87
C GLY A 87 -9.46 -17.80 15.21
N VAL A 88 -10.03 -17.40 14.08
CA VAL A 88 -9.68 -16.15 13.38
C VAL A 88 -10.01 -14.92 14.22
N ARG A 89 -11.14 -14.92 14.95
CA ARG A 89 -11.50 -13.82 15.86
C ARG A 89 -10.61 -13.77 17.10
N ALA A 90 -10.19 -14.92 17.63
CA ALA A 90 -9.31 -15.04 18.79
C ALA A 90 -7.83 -14.81 18.46
N ALA A 91 -7.44 -14.88 17.19
CA ALA A 91 -6.06 -14.67 16.76
C ALA A 91 -5.51 -13.31 17.23
N SER A 92 -4.24 -13.27 17.58
CA SER A 92 -3.56 -12.02 17.95
C SER A 92 -3.51 -11.05 16.77
N SER A 93 -3.61 -9.75 17.07
CA SER A 93 -3.49 -8.71 16.05
C SER A 93 -2.02 -8.41 15.83
N VAL A 94 -1.53 -8.67 14.62
CA VAL A 94 -0.18 -8.27 14.22
C VAL A 94 -0.22 -6.85 13.70
N GLU A 95 0.79 -6.06 14.05
CA GLU A 95 0.92 -4.68 13.57
C GLU A 95 1.18 -4.67 12.05
N ASP A 96 0.58 -3.70 11.34
CA ASP A 96 0.76 -3.59 9.89
C ASP A 96 2.23 -3.34 9.52
N GLN A 97 2.62 -3.79 8.33
CA GLN A 97 3.97 -3.54 7.82
C GLN A 97 4.26 -2.03 7.70
N PRO A 98 5.52 -1.58 7.89
CA PRO A 98 5.85 -0.15 7.93
C PRO A 98 5.41 0.66 6.71
N HIS A 99 5.45 0.07 5.51
CA HIS A 99 5.01 0.74 4.29
C HIS A 99 3.47 0.88 4.23
N VAL A 100 2.72 -0.11 4.71
CA VAL A 100 1.26 -0.04 4.84
C VAL A 100 0.86 1.01 5.88
N ARG A 101 1.58 1.10 7.00
CA ARG A 101 1.36 2.14 8.02
C ARG A 101 1.54 3.54 7.45
N LYS A 102 2.61 3.77 6.68
CA LYS A 102 2.83 5.05 5.98
C LYS A 102 1.68 5.39 5.03
N ALA A 103 1.25 4.43 4.22
CA ALA A 103 0.12 4.62 3.31
C ALA A 103 -1.19 4.93 4.07
N LYS A 104 -1.44 4.26 5.20
CA LYS A 104 -2.61 4.57 6.08
C LYS A 104 -2.54 6.00 6.63
N THR A 105 -1.36 6.45 7.04
CA THR A 105 -1.17 7.84 7.48
C THR A 105 -1.42 8.84 6.36
N GLU A 106 -1.02 8.53 5.12
CA GLU A 106 -1.29 9.38 3.96
C GLU A 106 -2.77 9.47 3.61
N VAL A 107 -3.50 8.35 3.69
CA VAL A 107 -4.97 8.34 3.54
C VAL A 107 -5.62 9.18 4.63
N ALA A 108 -5.26 8.98 5.90
CA ALA A 108 -5.82 9.75 7.00
C ALA A 108 -5.55 11.26 6.87
N ARG A 109 -4.36 11.63 6.37
CA ARG A 109 -4.04 13.04 6.07
C ARG A 109 -4.91 13.58 4.93
N ALA A 110 -5.03 12.85 3.82
CA ALA A 110 -5.85 13.27 2.69
C ALA A 110 -7.35 13.40 3.06
N GLU A 111 -7.87 12.47 3.87
CA GLU A 111 -9.25 12.52 4.37
C GLU A 111 -9.50 13.70 5.31
N LYS A 112 -8.51 14.04 6.15
CA LYS A 112 -8.59 15.24 7.00
C LYS A 112 -8.61 16.52 6.17
N ASP A 113 -7.70 16.63 5.19
CA ASP A 113 -7.64 17.79 4.29
C ASP A 113 -8.96 17.94 3.49
N TYR A 114 -9.50 16.80 3.01
CA TYR A 114 -10.81 16.77 2.35
C TYR A 114 -11.94 17.22 3.29
N ALA A 115 -11.97 16.76 4.54
CA ALA A 115 -13.02 17.12 5.49
C ALA A 115 -13.06 18.64 5.78
N GLU A 116 -11.89 19.30 5.83
CA GLU A 116 -11.81 20.75 6.02
C GLU A 116 -12.39 21.50 4.80
N VAL A 117 -11.96 21.13 3.58
CA VAL A 117 -12.47 21.74 2.34
C VAL A 117 -13.96 21.44 2.12
N HIS A 118 -14.39 20.22 2.41
CA HIS A 118 -15.77 19.78 2.26
C HIS A 118 -16.70 20.55 3.21
N LYS A 119 -16.27 20.80 4.45
CA LYS A 119 -17.03 21.61 5.41
C LYS A 119 -17.21 23.06 4.93
N GLU A 120 -16.22 23.63 4.24
CA GLU A 120 -16.37 24.96 3.62
C GLU A 120 -17.30 24.94 2.42
N PHE A 121 -17.19 23.90 1.59
CA PHE A 121 -18.07 23.65 0.46
C PHE A 121 -19.54 23.51 0.89
N GLU A 122 -19.82 22.73 1.94
CA GLU A 122 -21.18 22.60 2.49
C GLU A 122 -21.74 23.91 3.03
N LYS A 123 -20.91 24.73 3.70
CA LYS A 123 -21.36 26.05 4.20
C LYS A 123 -21.74 26.97 3.04
N TRP A 124 -21.01 26.89 1.93
CA TRP A 124 -21.33 27.61 0.71
C TRP A 124 -22.62 27.07 0.07
N GLU A 125 -22.77 25.76 -0.11
CA GLU A 125 -23.99 25.15 -0.68
C GLU A 125 -25.26 25.50 0.13
N LYS A 126 -25.15 25.52 1.46
CA LYS A 126 -26.25 25.89 2.37
C LYS A 126 -26.52 27.40 2.41
N GLY A 127 -25.81 28.21 1.61
CA GLY A 127 -25.94 29.68 1.58
C GLY A 127 -25.44 30.37 2.86
N LYS A 128 -24.76 29.65 3.76
CA LYS A 128 -24.23 30.22 5.02
C LYS A 128 -22.95 31.02 4.80
N LYS A 129 -22.31 30.88 3.65
CA LYS A 129 -21.11 31.62 3.24
C LYS A 129 -21.33 32.14 1.82
N MET A 130 -21.42 33.47 1.69
CA MET A 130 -21.40 34.13 0.38
C MET A 130 -19.94 34.27 -0.05
N LEU A 131 -19.62 33.80 -1.25
CA LEU A 131 -18.29 33.85 -1.84
C LEU A 131 -18.37 34.59 -3.17
N ASN A 132 -17.32 35.32 -3.52
CA ASN A 132 -17.23 35.93 -4.83
C ASN A 132 -17.06 34.85 -5.92
N VAL A 133 -17.36 35.16 -7.19
CA VAL A 133 -17.31 34.17 -8.30
C VAL A 133 -15.94 33.49 -8.40
N ASP A 134 -14.86 34.25 -8.23
CA ASP A 134 -13.50 33.72 -8.25
C ASP A 134 -13.19 32.79 -7.06
N GLU A 135 -13.69 33.13 -5.87
CA GLU A 135 -13.52 32.34 -4.66
C GLU A 135 -14.32 31.03 -4.75
N LEU A 136 -15.51 31.09 -5.35
CA LEU A 136 -16.32 29.92 -5.62
C LEU A 136 -15.62 28.95 -6.58
N ASN A 137 -15.07 29.47 -7.68
CA ASN A 137 -14.33 28.64 -8.63
C ASN A 137 -13.10 28.00 -7.99
N LYS A 138 -12.41 28.71 -7.09
CA LYS A 138 -11.30 28.15 -6.30
C LYS A 138 -11.79 27.06 -5.35
N LEU A 139 -12.90 27.27 -4.64
CA LEU A 139 -13.45 26.31 -3.68
C LEU A 139 -13.90 25.01 -4.37
N LYS A 140 -14.60 25.12 -5.50
CA LYS A 140 -15.01 23.97 -6.31
C LYS A 140 -13.81 23.14 -6.78
N ARG A 141 -12.79 23.80 -7.34
CA ARG A 141 -11.55 23.12 -7.76
C ARG A 141 -10.83 22.47 -6.57
N ALA A 142 -10.74 23.16 -5.44
CA ALA A 142 -10.12 22.61 -4.23
C ALA A 142 -10.86 21.37 -3.70
N HIS A 143 -12.20 21.37 -3.77
CA HIS A 143 -13.03 20.22 -3.38
C HIS A 143 -12.80 19.04 -4.31
N GLU A 144 -12.87 19.24 -5.62
CA GLU A 144 -12.59 18.21 -6.63
C GLU A 144 -11.17 17.65 -6.53
N ASP A 145 -10.18 18.51 -6.35
CA ASP A 145 -8.77 18.10 -6.20
C ASP A 145 -8.55 17.32 -4.90
N SER A 146 -9.26 17.66 -3.83
CA SER A 146 -9.20 16.93 -2.57
C SER A 146 -9.82 15.54 -2.68
N ILE A 147 -10.93 15.39 -3.42
CA ILE A 147 -11.50 14.07 -3.75
C ILE A 147 -10.47 13.22 -4.49
N LYS A 148 -9.89 13.75 -5.57
CA LYS A 148 -8.86 13.03 -6.36
C LYS A 148 -7.66 12.63 -5.51
N ARG A 149 -7.24 13.45 -4.55
CA ARG A 149 -6.15 13.12 -3.61
C ARG A 149 -6.52 11.98 -2.66
N VAL A 150 -7.74 11.99 -2.11
CA VAL A 150 -8.23 10.88 -1.28
C VAL A 150 -8.28 9.59 -2.08
N ASP A 151 -8.81 9.63 -3.31
CA ASP A 151 -8.90 8.46 -4.18
C ASP A 151 -7.51 7.93 -4.55
N ALA A 152 -6.57 8.82 -4.90
CA ALA A 152 -5.19 8.45 -5.18
C ALA A 152 -4.48 7.83 -3.96
N ALA A 153 -4.69 8.39 -2.76
CA ALA A 153 -4.12 7.84 -1.53
C ALA A 153 -4.71 6.46 -1.20
N LYS A 154 -6.01 6.26 -1.43
CA LYS A 154 -6.68 4.96 -1.26
C LYS A 154 -6.17 3.93 -2.25
N ALA A 155 -6.01 4.30 -3.52
CA ALA A 155 -5.42 3.44 -4.54
C ALA A 155 -3.97 3.06 -4.20
N PHE A 156 -3.18 4.01 -3.69
CA PHE A 156 -1.82 3.73 -3.23
C PHE A 156 -1.80 2.77 -2.04
N LEU A 157 -2.70 2.94 -1.08
CA LEU A 157 -2.84 2.01 0.05
C LEU A 157 -3.23 0.60 -0.41
N GLU A 158 -4.14 0.48 -1.38
CA GLU A 158 -4.48 -0.82 -1.98
C GLU A 158 -3.26 -1.45 -2.69
N GLU A 159 -2.50 -0.65 -3.45
CA GLU A 159 -1.27 -1.10 -4.10
C GLU A 159 -0.25 -1.62 -3.07
N GLN A 160 -0.04 -0.88 -1.99
CA GLN A 160 0.88 -1.29 -0.91
C GLN A 160 0.41 -2.56 -0.19
N GLN A 161 -0.89 -2.76 -0.03
CA GLN A 161 -1.44 -4.01 0.53
C GLN A 161 -1.28 -5.18 -0.44
N CYS A 162 -1.34 -4.92 -1.74
CA CYS A 162 -1.15 -5.95 -2.77
C CYS A 162 0.33 -6.32 -2.95
N ARG A 163 1.27 -5.43 -2.60
CA ARG A 163 2.70 -5.73 -2.48
C ARG A 163 2.95 -6.61 -1.25
N LEU A 164 2.33 -7.80 -1.25
CA LEU A 164 2.71 -8.86 -0.35
C LEU A 164 4.19 -9.15 -0.57
N PRO A 165 4.93 -9.52 0.50
CA PRO A 165 6.33 -9.87 0.39
C PRO A 165 6.49 -11.21 -0.34
N GLU A 166 6.30 -11.25 -1.66
CA GLU A 166 6.94 -12.29 -2.48
C GLU A 166 8.47 -12.16 -2.40
N ALA A 167 8.97 -10.98 -2.03
CA ALA A 167 10.40 -10.67 -1.89
C ALA A 167 10.99 -10.88 -0.49
N CYS A 168 10.19 -11.20 0.53
CA CYS A 168 10.74 -11.60 1.84
C CYS A 168 10.80 -13.13 1.91
N GLY A 169 11.57 -13.72 0.98
CA GLY A 169 12.12 -15.07 1.11
C GLY A 169 13.06 -15.22 2.31
N CYS A 170 13.19 -14.20 3.17
CA CYS A 170 13.66 -14.36 4.54
C CYS A 170 12.57 -15.08 5.34
N SER A 171 12.59 -16.40 5.21
CA SER A 171 12.27 -17.34 6.28
C SER A 171 12.61 -16.74 7.65
N ALA A 172 11.62 -16.15 8.31
CA ALA A 172 11.65 -15.90 9.74
C ALA A 172 11.31 -17.17 10.54
N VAL A 173 11.42 -18.34 9.90
CA VAL A 173 11.31 -19.66 10.54
C VAL A 173 12.71 -20.18 10.96
N GLY A 174 13.75 -19.37 10.83
CA GLY A 174 15.15 -19.73 11.16
C GLY A 174 15.68 -19.26 12.51
N SER A 175 14.85 -18.86 13.49
CA SER A 175 15.34 -18.42 14.81
C SER A 175 14.68 -19.16 15.99
N LEU A 176 14.46 -20.46 15.83
CA LEU A 176 14.15 -21.39 16.93
C LEU A 176 15.09 -22.59 16.80
N GLY A 177 16.34 -22.40 17.22
CA GLY A 177 17.37 -23.44 17.09
C GLY A 177 18.76 -23.05 17.56
N GLN A 178 18.88 -22.18 18.57
CA GLN A 178 20.11 -22.12 19.35
C GLN A 178 20.04 -23.30 20.34
N GLN A 179 20.41 -24.50 19.84
CA GLN A 179 20.74 -25.62 20.70
C GLN A 179 21.90 -25.18 21.59
N ALA A 180 21.62 -25.05 22.88
CA ALA A 180 22.62 -25.01 23.91
C ALA A 180 23.35 -26.36 23.93
N PHE A 181 24.49 -26.44 23.25
CA PHE A 181 25.52 -27.41 23.60
C PHE A 181 26.46 -26.74 24.60
N GLY A 182 26.27 -27.08 25.87
CA GLY A 182 27.34 -27.07 26.86
C GLY A 182 27.93 -28.48 27.00
N PRO A 183 29.06 -28.63 27.69
CA PRO A 183 30.37 -28.65 27.03
C PRO A 183 31.06 -30.00 27.27
N ASP A 184 31.71 -30.56 26.25
CA ASP A 184 32.91 -31.36 26.50
C ASP A 184 33.73 -31.57 25.22
N VAL A 185 34.99 -31.16 25.32
CA VAL A 185 36.21 -31.77 24.77
C VAL A 185 35.98 -32.79 23.64
N VAL A 186 36.33 -32.44 22.40
CA VAL A 186 37.54 -32.96 21.73
C VAL A 186 37.99 -32.00 20.62
N HIS A 187 39.23 -31.57 20.74
CA HIS A 187 40.01 -30.83 19.75
C HIS A 187 40.20 -31.66 18.47
N TRP A 188 39.54 -31.25 17.37
CA TRP A 188 39.94 -31.61 16.01
C TRP A 188 40.32 -30.34 15.26
N SER A 189 41.63 -30.15 15.16
CA SER A 189 42.26 -29.18 14.27
C SER A 189 42.03 -29.62 12.83
N LEU A 190 41.20 -28.90 12.09
CA LEU A 190 41.19 -28.96 10.63
C LEU A 190 41.23 -27.53 10.09
N SER A 191 42.41 -27.18 9.63
CA SER A 191 42.71 -25.98 8.86
C SER A 191 41.74 -25.81 7.70
N ALA A 192 40.99 -24.71 7.69
CA ALA A 192 40.40 -24.15 6.49
C ALA A 192 40.83 -22.68 6.41
N GLN A 193 42.01 -22.49 5.84
CA GLN A 193 42.41 -21.22 5.24
C GLN A 193 41.38 -20.86 4.16
N GLY A 194 40.55 -19.88 4.47
CA GLY A 194 39.64 -19.22 3.54
C GLY A 194 39.91 -17.72 3.54
N GLU A 195 41.18 -17.32 3.57
CA GLU A 195 41.56 -15.94 3.33
C GLU A 195 41.22 -15.59 1.86
N CYS A 196 40.30 -14.64 1.69
CA CYS A 196 39.96 -14.10 0.38
C CYS A 196 41.15 -13.33 -0.19
N HIS A 197 41.93 -14.03 -1.01
CA HIS A 197 43.19 -13.58 -1.62
C HIS A 197 42.97 -12.70 -2.87
N CYS A 198 42.06 -11.71 -2.79
CA CYS A 198 41.85 -10.75 -3.89
C CYS A 198 42.10 -9.27 -3.52
N CYS A 199 42.33 -8.92 -2.25
CA CYS A 199 42.50 -7.51 -1.85
C CYS A 199 43.90 -7.12 -1.33
N ALA A 200 44.88 -8.02 -1.31
CA ALA A 200 46.20 -7.74 -0.77
C ALA A 200 47.32 -7.84 -1.81
N ARG A 201 47.43 -6.81 -2.67
CA ARG A 201 48.65 -6.28 -3.34
C ARG A 201 48.34 -5.82 -4.76
N ARG A 202 48.00 -4.54 -4.91
CA ARG A 202 48.71 -3.59 -5.80
C ARG A 202 48.02 -2.24 -5.73
N ARG A 203 48.75 -1.24 -5.22
CA ARG A 203 48.56 0.16 -5.62
C ARG A 203 48.81 0.24 -7.12
N SER A 204 47.76 0.22 -7.91
CA SER A 204 47.79 0.68 -9.30
C SER A 204 46.38 1.10 -9.71
N ARG A 205 46.29 2.27 -10.33
CA ARG A 205 45.06 2.86 -10.85
C ARG A 205 44.48 1.93 -11.91
N CYS A 206 43.31 1.34 -11.67
CA CYS A 206 42.48 0.77 -12.73
C CYS A 206 41.50 1.84 -13.21
N THR A 207 41.88 2.51 -14.28
CA THR A 207 40.99 3.31 -15.12
C THR A 207 40.00 2.39 -15.83
N LYS A 208 38.71 2.76 -15.74
CA LYS A 208 37.59 2.49 -16.66
C LYS A 208 37.63 1.20 -17.49
N GLY A 209 36.64 0.34 -17.21
CA GLY A 209 35.99 -0.49 -18.24
C GLY A 209 36.63 -1.84 -18.51
N VAL A 210 36.50 -2.78 -17.57
CA VAL A 210 36.58 -4.22 -17.89
C VAL A 210 35.55 -4.95 -17.05
N SER A 211 34.59 -5.58 -17.71
CA SER A 211 33.51 -6.38 -17.13
C SER A 211 34.07 -7.70 -16.60
N CYS A 212 33.92 -7.96 -15.30
CA CYS A 212 34.24 -9.26 -14.71
C CYS A 212 33.11 -10.25 -15.05
N PHE A 213 33.36 -11.14 -16.02
CA PHE A 213 32.50 -12.29 -16.28
C PHE A 213 32.82 -13.42 -15.31
N ARG A 214 31.83 -13.81 -14.51
CA ARG A 214 31.90 -15.01 -13.66
C ARG A 214 31.23 -16.15 -14.41
N TRP A 215 32.03 -17.12 -14.85
CA TRP A 215 31.52 -18.40 -15.33
C TRP A 215 31.10 -19.25 -14.13
N ILE A 216 29.82 -19.61 -14.07
CA ILE A 216 29.31 -20.65 -13.18
C ILE A 216 28.99 -21.84 -14.08
N SER A 217 29.72 -22.95 -13.88
CA SER A 217 29.37 -24.24 -14.47
C SER A 217 27.99 -24.65 -13.94
N HIS A 218 27.14 -25.16 -14.84
CA HIS A 218 25.70 -25.45 -14.71
C HIS A 218 24.81 -24.34 -15.26
N GLY A 219 24.35 -24.59 -16.49
CA GLY A 219 23.63 -23.66 -17.36
C GLY A 219 22.36 -23.09 -16.73
N SER A 220 22.39 -21.79 -16.50
CA SER A 220 21.23 -20.91 -16.45
C SER A 220 21.74 -19.48 -16.68
N PHE A 221 21.35 -18.88 -17.80
CA PHE A 221 21.75 -17.54 -18.21
C PHE A 221 20.91 -16.52 -17.44
N ILE A 222 21.47 -15.94 -16.37
CA ILE A 222 20.83 -14.85 -15.65
C ILE A 222 21.39 -13.55 -16.22
N SER A 223 20.63 -12.92 -17.12
CA SER A 223 20.90 -11.56 -17.56
C SER A 223 20.72 -10.60 -16.39
N CYS A 224 21.81 -9.99 -15.91
CA CYS A 224 21.71 -8.87 -14.99
C CYS A 224 21.04 -7.69 -15.73
N PRO A 225 19.94 -7.12 -15.23
CA PRO A 225 19.40 -5.89 -15.81
C PRO A 225 20.41 -4.75 -15.60
N GLU A 226 20.84 -4.15 -16.71
CA GLU A 226 21.68 -2.96 -16.70
C GLU A 226 21.00 -1.86 -15.89
N THR A 227 21.66 -1.44 -14.81
CA THR A 227 21.32 -0.21 -14.09
C THR A 227 21.77 0.96 -14.96
N GLY A 228 20.86 1.40 -15.86
CA GLY A 228 21.01 2.57 -16.72
C GLY A 228 21.09 3.87 -15.91
N SER A 229 22.25 4.11 -15.31
CA SER A 229 22.63 5.39 -14.71
C SER A 229 23.35 6.25 -15.75
N ASP A 230 22.64 6.66 -16.82
CA ASP A 230 23.13 7.74 -17.68
C ASP A 230 21.99 8.43 -18.44
N ARG A 231 21.31 9.35 -17.76
CA ARG A 231 20.40 10.32 -18.40
C ARG A 231 20.74 11.74 -17.95
N ARG A 232 21.97 12.16 -18.21
CA ARG A 232 22.33 13.59 -18.27
C ARG A 232 22.11 14.12 -19.68
N ARG A 233 21.52 15.31 -19.74
CA ARG A 233 21.58 16.29 -20.85
C ARG A 233 21.04 15.84 -22.21
N ARG A 234 19.76 16.12 -22.44
CA ARG A 234 19.33 16.83 -23.67
C ARG A 234 18.41 17.97 -23.31
N GLU A 235 19.00 19.17 -23.27
CA GLU A 235 18.31 20.41 -23.52
C GLU A 235 17.72 20.33 -24.94
N GLY A 236 16.40 20.33 -25.04
CA GLY A 236 15.66 20.37 -26.29
C GLY A 236 14.59 21.43 -26.18
N ARG A 237 14.91 22.62 -26.69
CA ARG A 237 14.03 23.78 -26.80
C ARG A 237 12.74 23.40 -27.53
N HIS A 238 11.62 23.30 -26.82
CA HIS A 238 10.31 23.51 -27.41
C HIS A 238 9.80 24.89 -27.01
N ARG A 239 10.19 25.87 -27.83
CA ARG A 239 9.37 27.07 -28.04
C ARG A 239 8.12 26.61 -28.77
N VAL A 240 6.97 26.67 -28.12
CA VAL A 240 5.68 26.72 -28.82
C VAL A 240 5.11 28.11 -28.61
N ALA A 241 4.82 28.73 -29.75
CA ALA A 241 4.47 30.11 -29.91
C ALA A 241 3.18 30.46 -29.16
N TRP A 242 3.23 31.56 -28.41
CA TRP A 242 2.04 32.28 -28.00
C TRP A 242 1.53 33.03 -29.24
N ALA A 243 0.34 32.66 -29.71
CA ALA A 243 -0.38 33.41 -30.71
C ALA A 243 -0.73 34.79 -30.12
N ARG A 244 -0.06 35.81 -30.65
CA ARG A 244 -0.24 37.22 -30.35
C ARG A 244 -1.31 37.74 -31.29
N THR A 245 -2.55 37.87 -30.83
CA THR A 245 -3.57 38.66 -31.51
C THR A 245 -3.44 40.10 -31.05
N GLU A 246 -2.79 40.92 -31.88
CA GLU A 246 -2.82 42.37 -31.79
C GLU A 246 -4.15 42.86 -32.37
N GLY A 247 -4.83 43.73 -31.62
CA GLY A 247 -5.99 44.52 -32.07
C GLY A 247 -6.19 45.71 -31.14
N PRO A 248 -6.51 46.93 -31.64
CA PRO A 248 -5.99 48.16 -31.05
C PRO A 248 -7.02 49.03 -30.31
N ALA A 249 -6.45 49.85 -29.41
CA ALA A 249 -6.79 51.24 -29.06
C ALA A 249 -8.09 51.63 -28.31
N ALA A 250 -7.88 52.65 -27.45
CA ALA A 250 -8.82 53.53 -26.74
C ALA A 250 -9.52 52.94 -25.50
N GLY A 251 -9.53 53.56 -24.32
CA GLY A 251 -9.00 54.85 -23.87
C GLY A 251 -9.48 55.13 -22.43
N LEU A 252 -8.86 56.13 -21.79
CA LEU A 252 -9.37 56.94 -20.66
C LEU A 252 -9.54 56.19 -19.30
N SER A 253 -8.66 56.38 -18.32
CA SER A 253 -8.59 57.51 -17.36
C SER A 253 -9.57 57.40 -16.18
N LEU A 254 -9.07 57.80 -14.99
CA LEU A 254 -9.70 57.92 -13.67
C LEU A 254 -9.68 56.59 -12.86
N GLY A 255 -8.85 56.38 -11.84
CA GLY A 255 -8.36 57.30 -10.81
C GLY A 255 -9.38 57.38 -9.67
N LEU A 256 -9.06 56.80 -8.49
CA LEU A 256 -9.55 57.06 -7.11
C LEU A 256 -9.44 55.79 -6.22
N PRO A 257 -9.41 55.88 -4.86
CA PRO A 257 -8.16 55.75 -4.11
C PRO A 257 -8.12 54.53 -3.16
N ARG A 258 -6.90 54.21 -2.69
CA ARG A 258 -6.63 53.29 -1.57
C ARG A 258 -7.20 53.84 -0.24
N PRO A 259 -7.92 53.05 0.57
CA PRO A 259 -8.05 53.31 1.99
C PRO A 259 -6.82 52.82 2.76
N ARG A 260 -6.28 53.72 3.58
CA ARG A 260 -5.24 53.49 4.59
C ARG A 260 -5.83 52.76 5.81
N LEU A 261 -5.01 51.87 6.37
CA LEU A 261 -4.77 51.53 7.78
C LEU A 261 -5.89 51.78 8.81
N SER A 262 -6.24 50.72 9.56
CA SER A 262 -6.48 50.81 11.00
C SER A 262 -5.93 49.56 11.69
N SER A 263 -4.76 49.73 12.30
CA SER A 263 -4.22 48.86 13.34
C SER A 263 -5.06 49.05 14.61
N ALA A 264 -5.76 48.01 15.05
CA ALA A 264 -6.35 47.94 16.39
C ALA A 264 -5.74 46.76 17.13
N THR A 265 -4.77 47.10 17.97
CA THR A 265 -4.33 46.33 19.14
C THR A 265 -5.54 46.12 20.05
N ASP A 266 -5.86 44.87 20.41
CA ASP A 266 -6.61 44.62 21.64
C ASP A 266 -5.88 43.57 22.49
N ARG A 267 -5.51 44.03 23.69
CA ARG A 267 -4.87 43.27 24.77
C ARG A 267 -6.00 42.84 25.71
N GLY A 268 -6.46 41.59 25.59
CA GLY A 268 -7.42 41.00 26.52
C GLY A 268 -6.77 39.97 27.45
N SER A 269 -6.16 40.43 28.53
CA SER A 269 -5.68 39.61 29.65
C SER A 269 -6.79 39.45 30.70
N ARG A 270 -7.11 38.22 31.12
CA ARG A 270 -7.81 37.78 32.37
C ARG A 270 -7.87 36.25 32.35
N ARG A 271 -7.00 35.48 33.03
CA ARG A 271 -6.93 35.14 34.47
C ARG A 271 -8.28 35.01 35.18
N SER A 272 -8.65 33.75 35.46
CA SER A 272 -9.32 33.16 36.65
C SER A 272 -9.33 31.64 36.37
N GLY A 273 -8.56 30.75 37.00
CA GLY A 273 -8.53 30.41 38.43
C GLY A 273 -9.30 29.08 38.63
N PRO A 274 -8.71 27.99 39.16
CA PRO A 274 -9.42 26.74 39.42
C PRO A 274 -10.14 26.79 40.78
N LEU A 275 -11.32 26.19 40.86
CA LEU A 275 -11.96 25.84 42.12
C LEU A 275 -11.82 24.33 42.36
N VAL A 276 -11.50 24.05 43.62
CA VAL A 276 -11.18 22.77 44.29
C VAL A 276 -12.31 21.76 44.16
#